data_AF-A0A8T5B3I2-F1
#
_entry.id   AF-A0A8T5B3I2-F1
#
_cell.length_a   1.000
_cell.length_b   1.000
_cell.length_c   1.000
_cell.angle_alpha   90.00
_cell.angle_beta   90.00
_cell.angle_gamma   90.00
#
_symmetry.space_group_name_H-M   'P 1'
#
loop_
_entity.id
_entity.type
_entity.pdbx_description
1 polymer ?
#
loop_
_entity_poly.entity_id
_entity_poly.type
_entity_poly.pdbx_seq_one_letter_code
_entity_poly.pdbx_strand_id
1 'polypeptide(L)'
;MTTSIVEVCSSEDTVKQLPELCNRIGFKLGKLRLALIKPNICGLYHPSIKILYGAVRFLLTGVRLVIIGETSSMVHDPEDQFRRLGILNLVKNFGGNVVALDLSNDEWMKVKVPNPHVLREIELPKKVLESDLLINIPRAGTHSTTLLTCASKNLFGLLPQKHKYSIYHPLGIDKVVADIAQTVRPHLNIVDMGNRVIIGSDILTVDIVACKFIGLDPLKIEHLRLIAHDRGENLEKIKNNIQIKTLKEDLKYSH
;
A
#
# COMPACT_ATOMS: atom_id res chain seq x y z
N MET A 1 -6.23 -14.49 18.85
CA MET A 1 -6.12 -13.75 17.58
C MET A 1 -6.96 -12.49 17.72
N THR A 2 -6.37 -11.32 17.54
CA THR A 2 -7.11 -10.05 17.46
C THR A 2 -7.88 -10.01 16.14
N THR A 3 -9.18 -9.77 16.19
CA THR A 3 -10.02 -9.56 15.01
C THR A 3 -9.52 -8.34 14.24
N SER A 4 -9.11 -8.51 12.99
CA SER A 4 -8.75 -7.40 12.11
C SER A 4 -10.00 -6.78 11.50
N ILE A 5 -10.13 -5.47 11.63
CA ILE A 5 -11.24 -4.71 11.04
C ILE A 5 -10.75 -4.08 9.74
N VAL A 6 -11.51 -4.30 8.66
CA VAL A 6 -11.27 -3.69 7.35
C VAL A 6 -12.51 -2.91 6.95
N GLU A 7 -12.35 -1.66 6.55
CA GLU A 7 -13.44 -0.82 6.06
C GLU A 7 -13.46 -0.85 4.53
N VAL A 8 -14.66 -1.01 3.94
CA VAL A 8 -14.90 -0.91 2.49
C VAL A 8 -15.90 0.21 2.26
N CYS A 9 -15.56 1.14 1.37
CA CYS A 9 -16.39 2.31 1.11
C CYS A 9 -16.23 2.78 -0.34
N SER A 10 -17.05 3.75 -0.74
CA SER A 10 -16.91 4.42 -2.03
C SER A 10 -15.66 5.32 -2.06
N SER A 11 -15.16 5.60 -3.27
CA SER A 11 -14.09 6.58 -3.46
C SER A 11 -14.50 8.00 -3.02
N GLU A 12 -15.79 8.33 -3.09
CA GLU A 12 -16.34 9.62 -2.66
C GLU A 12 -16.28 9.74 -1.12
N ASP A 13 -16.69 8.70 -0.40
CA ASP A 13 -16.65 8.65 1.06
C ASP A 13 -15.23 8.65 1.58
N THR A 14 -14.31 7.97 0.90
CA THR A 14 -12.88 8.01 1.24
C THR A 14 -12.36 9.45 1.27
N VAL A 15 -12.78 10.30 0.33
CA VAL A 15 -12.30 11.69 0.27
C VAL A 15 -12.96 12.56 1.35
N LYS A 16 -14.21 12.29 1.69
CA LYS A 16 -15.02 13.11 2.61
C LYS A 16 -14.86 12.71 4.07
N GLN A 17 -14.66 11.42 4.35
CA GLN A 17 -14.84 10.80 5.66
C GLN A 17 -13.62 9.94 6.08
N LEU A 18 -12.43 10.17 5.50
CA LEU A 18 -11.23 9.38 5.81
C LEU A 18 -10.92 9.31 7.33
N PRO A 19 -11.03 10.40 8.11
CA PRO A 19 -10.79 10.34 9.56
C PRO A 19 -11.74 9.37 10.27
N GLU A 20 -13.04 9.40 9.95
CA GLU A 20 -14.04 8.52 10.53
C GLU A 20 -13.82 7.06 10.14
N LEU A 21 -13.51 6.81 8.85
CA LEU A 21 -13.20 5.47 8.33
C LEU A 21 -11.94 4.90 9.02
N CYS A 22 -10.90 5.71 9.20
CA CYS A 22 -9.71 5.33 9.95
C CYS A 22 -10.02 4.99 11.42
N ASN A 23 -10.84 5.81 12.08
CA ASN A 23 -11.23 5.55 13.48
C ASN A 23 -11.99 4.22 13.63
N ARG A 24 -12.82 3.83 12.65
CA ARG A 24 -13.60 2.57 12.68
C ARG A 24 -12.73 1.31 12.62
N ILE A 25 -11.53 1.42 12.04
CA ILE A 25 -10.51 0.35 12.02
C ILE A 25 -9.48 0.50 13.16
N GLY A 26 -9.71 1.44 14.08
CA GLY A 26 -8.82 1.69 15.22
C GLY A 26 -7.56 2.48 14.87
N PHE A 27 -7.43 2.99 13.65
CA PHE A 27 -6.30 3.85 13.27
C PHE A 27 -6.56 5.29 13.72
N LYS A 28 -5.67 5.80 14.59
CA LYS A 28 -5.72 7.18 15.09
C LYS A 28 -4.47 7.94 14.67
N LEU A 29 -4.66 9.11 14.07
CA LEU A 29 -3.54 9.97 13.69
C LEU A 29 -3.10 10.81 14.90
N GLY A 30 -1.85 10.62 15.32
CA GLY A 30 -1.21 11.44 16.33
C GLY A 30 -0.59 12.72 15.76
N LYS A 31 0.14 13.46 16.61
CA LYS A 31 1.02 14.54 16.17
C LYS A 31 2.37 13.94 15.77
N LEU A 32 2.72 14.03 14.49
CA LEU A 32 3.90 13.39 13.92
C LEU A 32 4.70 14.39 13.07
N ARG A 33 5.99 14.14 12.88
CA ARG A 33 6.87 15.00 12.09
C ARG A 33 6.76 14.68 10.60
N LEU A 34 6.80 13.39 10.23
CA LEU A 34 6.91 12.95 8.85
C LEU A 34 6.00 11.75 8.56
N ALA A 35 5.14 11.89 7.55
CA ALA A 35 4.46 10.76 6.92
C ALA A 35 4.94 10.57 5.48
N LEU A 36 5.20 9.33 5.09
CA LEU A 36 5.50 8.93 3.73
C LEU A 36 4.29 8.20 3.14
N ILE A 37 3.76 8.71 2.04
CA ILE A 37 2.78 8.02 1.20
C ILE A 37 3.54 7.33 0.07
N LYS A 38 3.38 6.02 -0.05
CA LYS A 38 3.82 5.21 -1.19
C LYS A 38 2.61 4.88 -2.08
N PRO A 39 2.32 5.68 -3.12
CA PRO A 39 1.28 5.33 -4.08
C PRO A 39 1.80 4.28 -5.08
N ASN A 40 0.91 3.67 -5.88
CA ASN A 40 1.31 2.86 -7.05
C ASN A 40 1.30 3.73 -8.32
N ILE A 41 2.31 4.56 -8.56
CA ILE A 41 2.30 5.49 -9.71
C ILE A 41 3.26 5.08 -10.84
N CYS A 42 4.26 4.25 -10.53
CA CYS A 42 5.18 3.69 -11.53
C CYS A 42 4.81 2.27 -11.97
N GLY A 43 3.62 1.79 -11.61
CA GLY A 43 3.02 0.55 -12.11
C GLY A 43 2.10 0.76 -13.32
N LEU A 44 1.39 -0.30 -13.74
CA LEU A 44 0.46 -0.24 -14.88
C LEU A 44 -0.88 0.44 -14.54
N TYR A 45 -1.29 0.36 -13.27
CA TYR A 45 -2.55 0.92 -12.79
C TYR A 45 -2.25 1.85 -11.62
N HIS A 46 -2.83 3.05 -11.65
CA HIS A 46 -2.57 4.08 -10.65
C HIS A 46 -3.80 4.30 -9.76
N PRO A 47 -3.60 4.62 -8.46
CA PRO A 47 -4.69 5.03 -7.62
C PRO A 47 -5.25 6.37 -8.08
N SER A 48 -6.53 6.61 -7.84
CA SER A 48 -7.16 7.90 -8.11
C SER A 48 -6.46 9.03 -7.38
N ILE A 49 -6.19 10.13 -8.09
CA ILE A 49 -5.66 11.37 -7.51
C ILE A 49 -6.58 11.92 -6.42
N LYS A 50 -7.90 11.66 -6.51
CA LYS A 50 -8.85 12.04 -5.46
C LYS A 50 -8.55 11.32 -4.14
N ILE A 51 -8.24 10.02 -4.19
CA ILE A 51 -7.88 9.23 -3.00
C ILE A 51 -6.57 9.76 -2.40
N LEU A 52 -5.56 10.03 -3.25
CA LEU A 52 -4.30 10.61 -2.81
C LEU A 52 -4.52 11.98 -2.14
N TYR A 53 -5.38 12.83 -2.73
CA TYR A 53 -5.76 14.13 -2.16
C TYR A 53 -6.44 13.98 -0.80
N GLY A 54 -7.38 13.05 -0.66
CA GLY A 54 -8.04 12.74 0.62
C GLY A 54 -7.04 12.27 1.69
N ALA A 55 -6.11 11.40 1.33
CA ALA A 55 -5.04 10.94 2.22
C ALA A 55 -4.15 12.09 2.69
N VAL A 56 -3.67 12.94 1.76
CA VAL A 56 -2.84 14.11 2.11
C VAL A 56 -3.61 15.07 3.04
N ARG A 57 -4.88 15.38 2.74
CA ARG A 57 -5.73 16.21 3.61
C ARG A 57 -5.81 15.67 5.02
N PHE A 58 -6.08 14.37 5.15
CA PHE A 58 -6.17 13.70 6.45
C PHE A 58 -4.85 13.80 7.22
N LEU A 59 -3.72 13.48 6.57
CA LEU A 59 -2.41 13.51 7.22
C LEU A 59 -2.03 14.91 7.71
N LEU A 60 -2.31 15.97 6.94
CA LEU A 60 -1.99 17.35 7.33
C LEU A 60 -2.73 17.84 8.59
N THR A 61 -3.73 17.11 9.09
CA THR A 61 -4.36 17.42 10.39
C THR A 61 -3.47 17.09 11.60
N GLY A 62 -2.51 16.17 11.42
CA GLY A 62 -1.63 15.67 12.48
C GLY A 62 -0.14 15.66 12.15
N VAL A 63 0.23 15.71 10.87
CA VAL A 63 1.60 15.52 10.38
C VAL A 63 2.18 16.83 9.87
N ARG A 64 3.42 17.15 10.28
CA ARG A 64 4.11 18.38 9.85
C ARG A 64 4.53 18.37 8.37
N LEU A 65 5.05 17.24 7.87
CA LEU A 65 5.49 17.06 6.49
C LEU A 65 4.94 15.75 5.92
N VAL A 66 4.33 15.83 4.74
CA VAL A 66 3.89 14.65 3.97
C VAL A 66 4.74 14.51 2.72
N ILE A 67 5.40 13.36 2.55
CA ILE A 67 6.12 13.02 1.33
C ILE A 67 5.26 12.05 0.52
N ILE A 68 5.01 12.35 -0.76
CA ILE A 68 4.50 11.39 -1.73
C ILE A 68 5.72 10.81 -2.45
N GLY A 69 6.13 9.62 -2.05
CA GLY A 69 7.37 8.99 -2.50
C GLY A 69 7.15 7.76 -3.37
N GLU A 70 7.88 7.69 -4.48
CA GLU A 70 7.89 6.53 -5.39
C GLU A 70 9.32 6.27 -5.89
N THR A 71 9.64 5.05 -6.31
CA THR A 71 10.90 4.75 -7.00
C THR A 71 10.65 4.39 -8.47
N SER A 72 11.67 4.51 -9.30
CA SER A 72 11.60 4.15 -10.71
C SER A 72 11.24 2.67 -10.88
N SER A 73 10.47 2.41 -11.93
CA SER A 73 10.24 1.06 -12.43
C SER A 73 10.94 0.88 -13.78
N MET A 74 10.84 -0.33 -14.35
CA MET A 74 11.37 -0.61 -15.69
C MET A 74 10.72 0.26 -16.77
N VAL A 75 9.49 0.71 -16.54
CA VAL A 75 8.66 1.40 -17.53
C VAL A 75 8.47 2.89 -17.25
N HIS A 76 8.60 3.33 -16.00
CA HIS A 76 8.21 4.67 -15.58
C HIS A 76 9.23 5.31 -14.65
N ASP A 77 9.51 6.58 -14.92
CA ASP A 77 10.24 7.49 -14.05
C ASP A 77 9.28 8.22 -13.09
N PRO A 78 9.59 8.34 -11.79
CA PRO A 78 8.70 8.98 -10.83
C PRO A 78 8.44 10.46 -11.13
N GLU A 79 9.45 11.21 -11.59
CA GLU A 79 9.26 12.64 -11.88
C GLU A 79 8.27 12.86 -13.02
N ASP A 80 8.38 12.05 -14.06
CA ASP A 80 7.45 12.07 -15.19
C ASP A 80 6.03 11.69 -14.73
N GLN A 81 5.90 10.68 -13.87
CA GLN A 81 4.60 10.28 -13.32
C GLN A 81 4.00 11.36 -12.41
N PHE A 82 4.81 12.04 -11.60
CA PHE A 82 4.32 13.14 -10.78
C PHE A 82 3.72 14.27 -11.63
N ARG A 83 4.34 14.58 -12.77
CA ARG A 83 3.83 15.57 -13.73
C ARG A 83 2.56 15.05 -14.42
N ARG A 84 2.65 13.88 -15.06
CA ARG A 84 1.59 13.30 -15.90
C ARG A 84 0.30 13.04 -15.14
N LEU A 85 0.41 12.55 -13.91
CA LEU A 85 -0.75 12.24 -13.08
C LEU A 85 -1.25 13.46 -12.29
N GLY A 86 -0.62 14.63 -12.42
CA GLY A 86 -1.04 15.86 -11.73
C GLY A 86 -0.71 15.87 -10.23
N ILE A 87 0.21 15.02 -9.76
CA ILE A 87 0.64 14.99 -8.36
C ILE A 87 1.39 16.28 -8.00
N LEU A 88 2.17 16.85 -8.92
CA LEU A 88 2.81 18.16 -8.68
C LEU A 88 1.78 19.28 -8.48
N ASN A 89 0.63 19.22 -9.16
CA ASN A 89 -0.45 20.19 -8.96
C ASN A 89 -1.14 19.95 -7.61
N LEU A 90 -1.38 18.69 -7.24
CA LEU A 90 -1.89 18.32 -5.92
C LEU A 90 -0.98 18.87 -4.81
N VAL A 91 0.33 18.67 -4.92
CA VAL A 91 1.33 19.17 -3.96
C VAL A 91 1.24 20.69 -3.83
N LYS A 92 1.21 21.41 -4.95
CA LYS A 92 1.07 22.88 -4.96
C LYS A 92 -0.18 23.37 -4.19
N ASN A 93 -1.29 22.64 -4.29
CA ASN A 93 -2.54 23.00 -3.60
C ASN A 93 -2.44 22.91 -2.06
N PHE A 94 -1.47 22.16 -1.53
CA PHE A 94 -1.25 22.02 -0.08
C PHE A 94 -0.09 22.87 0.46
N GLY A 95 0.62 23.60 -0.40
CA GLY A 95 1.75 24.44 -0.01
C GLY A 95 2.98 23.65 0.44
N GLY A 96 3.83 24.28 1.27
CA GLY A 96 5.17 23.77 1.62
C GLY A 96 5.22 22.54 2.54
N ASN A 97 4.08 22.06 3.03
CA ASN A 97 4.02 20.91 3.96
C ASN A 97 3.83 19.57 3.25
N VAL A 98 3.77 19.58 1.91
CA VAL A 98 3.67 18.38 1.09
C VAL A 98 4.74 18.45 0.01
N VAL A 99 5.40 17.33 -0.28
CA VAL A 99 6.36 17.23 -1.38
C VAL A 99 6.18 15.91 -2.12
N ALA A 100 6.39 15.92 -3.43
CA ALA A 100 6.57 14.69 -4.22
C ALA A 100 8.07 14.43 -4.36
N LEU A 101 8.49 13.18 -4.18
CA LEU A 101 9.89 12.83 -4.16
C LEU A 101 10.16 11.51 -4.88
N ASP A 102 11.13 11.53 -5.81
CA ASP A 102 11.73 10.33 -6.34
C ASP A 102 12.65 9.72 -5.26
N LEU A 103 12.21 8.61 -4.67
CA LEU A 103 12.94 7.85 -3.67
C LEU A 103 14.12 7.08 -4.26
N SER A 104 14.23 6.99 -5.59
CA SER A 104 15.37 6.34 -6.26
C SER A 104 16.69 7.06 -6.00
N ASN A 105 16.59 8.38 -5.80
CA ASN A 105 17.70 9.28 -5.50
C ASN A 105 17.95 9.44 -3.99
N ASP A 106 17.27 8.66 -3.15
CA ASP A 106 17.48 8.67 -1.71
C ASP A 106 18.72 7.86 -1.30
N GLU A 107 19.16 8.03 -0.06
CA GLU A 107 20.15 7.14 0.54
C GLU A 107 19.53 5.75 0.73
N TRP A 108 20.28 4.70 0.39
CA TRP A 108 19.81 3.32 0.47
C TRP A 108 20.35 2.63 1.72
N MET A 109 19.43 2.07 2.51
CA MET A 109 19.74 1.41 3.77
C MET A 109 19.44 -0.07 3.67
N LYS A 110 20.40 -0.91 4.06
CA LYS A 110 20.24 -2.36 4.10
C LYS A 110 19.50 -2.79 5.37
N VAL A 111 18.46 -3.59 5.19
CA VAL A 111 17.64 -4.16 6.26
C VAL A 111 17.67 -5.68 6.13
N LYS A 112 18.00 -6.37 7.22
CA LYS A 112 17.97 -7.84 7.25
C LYS A 112 16.54 -8.36 7.20
N VAL A 113 16.31 -9.39 6.40
CA VAL A 113 15.04 -10.12 6.41
C VAL A 113 15.09 -11.14 7.54
N PRO A 114 14.14 -11.14 8.49
CA PRO A 114 14.16 -12.05 9.63
C PRO A 114 14.19 -13.54 9.25
N ASN A 115 13.28 -13.95 8.36
CA ASN A 115 13.14 -15.34 7.91
C ASN A 115 13.12 -15.35 6.37
N PRO A 116 14.29 -15.23 5.71
CA PRO A 116 14.37 -15.00 4.28
C PRO A 116 13.90 -16.22 3.48
N HIS A 117 12.98 -16.01 2.55
CA HIS A 117 12.61 -16.97 1.51
C HIS A 117 13.62 -16.96 0.37
N VAL A 118 14.09 -15.78 -0.02
CA VAL A 118 15.09 -15.62 -1.09
C VAL A 118 16.06 -14.46 -0.90
N LEU A 119 15.63 -13.36 -0.27
CA LEU A 119 16.47 -12.19 0.00
C LEU A 119 16.93 -12.19 1.46
N ARG A 120 18.23 -12.31 1.72
CA ARG A 120 18.77 -12.22 3.09
C ARG A 120 18.71 -10.79 3.65
N GLU A 121 18.82 -9.81 2.78
CA GLU A 121 18.72 -8.38 3.08
C GLU A 121 18.02 -7.66 1.94
N ILE A 122 17.39 -6.54 2.26
CA ILE A 122 16.69 -5.66 1.33
C ILE A 122 17.23 -4.25 1.50
N GLU A 123 17.49 -3.58 0.37
CA GLU A 123 17.82 -2.16 0.35
C GLU A 123 16.53 -1.34 0.23
N LEU A 124 16.35 -0.39 1.13
CA LEU A 124 15.18 0.49 1.20
C LEU A 124 15.62 1.96 1.22
N PRO A 125 14.82 2.89 0.66
CA PRO A 125 15.08 4.31 0.80
C PRO A 125 15.08 4.70 2.27
N LYS A 126 16.08 5.46 2.71
CA LYS A 126 16.21 5.93 4.09
C LYS A 126 14.96 6.63 4.61
N LYS A 127 14.28 7.41 3.77
CA LYS A 127 13.02 8.08 4.12
C LYS A 127 11.87 7.11 4.44
N VAL A 128 11.88 5.88 3.90
CA VAL A 128 10.92 4.84 4.30
C VAL A 128 11.15 4.45 5.76
N LEU A 129 12.42 4.26 6.14
CA LEU A 129 12.81 3.85 7.50
C LEU A 129 12.69 4.97 8.53
N GLU A 130 12.90 6.23 8.14
CA GLU A 130 12.87 7.40 9.01
C GLU A 130 11.49 8.07 9.11
N SER A 131 10.50 7.61 8.33
CA SER A 131 9.13 8.13 8.43
C SER A 131 8.47 7.67 9.72
N ASP A 132 7.80 8.59 10.42
CA ASP A 132 7.04 8.23 11.63
C ASP A 132 5.76 7.48 11.26
N LEU A 133 5.31 7.63 10.00
CA LEU A 133 4.11 7.00 9.47
C LEU A 133 4.28 6.66 7.99
N LEU A 134 4.10 5.39 7.64
CA LEU A 134 4.10 4.89 6.27
C LEU A 134 2.68 4.55 5.82
N ILE A 135 2.21 5.21 4.77
CA ILE A 135 0.88 5.00 4.17
C ILE A 135 1.06 4.36 2.79
N ASN A 136 0.40 3.24 2.56
CA ASN A 136 0.46 2.51 1.30
C ASN A 136 -0.83 2.72 0.50
N ILE A 137 -0.74 3.24 -0.72
CA ILE A 137 -1.91 3.52 -1.58
C ILE A 137 -1.77 2.77 -2.90
N PRO A 138 -2.04 1.46 -2.91
CA PRO A 138 -1.98 0.66 -4.14
C PRO A 138 -3.23 0.86 -4.99
N ARG A 139 -3.13 0.48 -6.27
CA ARG A 139 -4.26 0.16 -7.13
C ARG A 139 -4.35 -1.35 -7.28
N ALA A 140 -5.49 -1.93 -6.90
CA ALA A 140 -5.70 -3.36 -6.97
C ALA A 140 -6.07 -3.82 -8.39
N GLY A 141 -5.71 -5.07 -8.70
CA GLY A 141 -6.02 -5.72 -9.97
C GLY A 141 -5.43 -7.12 -10.04
N THR A 142 -5.45 -7.72 -11.23
CA THR A 142 -4.83 -9.02 -11.50
C THR A 142 -3.45 -8.87 -12.11
N HIS A 143 -2.60 -9.88 -11.94
CA HIS A 143 -1.25 -9.93 -12.52
C HIS A 143 -0.94 -11.35 -12.99
N SER A 144 -0.34 -11.51 -14.17
CA SER A 144 -0.10 -12.82 -14.78
C SER A 144 0.77 -13.76 -13.95
N THR A 145 1.76 -13.24 -13.22
CA THR A 145 2.69 -14.05 -12.42
C THR A 145 2.22 -14.33 -10.99
N THR A 146 1.62 -13.34 -10.33
CA THR A 146 1.32 -13.39 -8.87
C THR A 146 -0.16 -13.53 -8.58
N LEU A 147 -1.00 -13.63 -9.62
CA LEU A 147 -2.47 -13.58 -9.63
C LEU A 147 -3.08 -12.25 -9.17
N LEU A 148 -2.55 -11.67 -8.09
CA LEU A 148 -2.97 -10.42 -7.48
C LEU A 148 -1.89 -9.35 -7.60
N THR A 149 -2.30 -8.12 -7.89
CA THR A 149 -1.55 -6.90 -7.59
C THR A 149 -2.35 -6.06 -6.61
N CYS A 150 -1.80 -5.80 -5.42
CA CYS A 150 -2.49 -5.10 -4.34
C CYS A 150 -1.47 -4.49 -3.36
N ALA A 151 -1.78 -4.42 -2.07
CA ALA A 151 -1.02 -3.69 -1.06
C ALA A 151 0.37 -4.28 -0.83
N SER A 152 0.49 -5.59 -0.63
CA SER A 152 1.78 -6.26 -0.42
C SER A 152 2.70 -6.11 -1.64
N LYS A 153 2.18 -6.38 -2.84
CA LYS A 153 2.94 -6.23 -4.10
C LYS A 153 3.35 -4.79 -4.40
N ASN A 154 2.60 -3.77 -3.93
CA ASN A 154 3.00 -2.37 -4.16
C ASN A 154 4.32 -2.01 -3.47
N LEU A 155 4.67 -2.69 -2.36
CA LEU A 155 5.93 -2.47 -1.66
C LEU A 155 7.15 -3.00 -2.43
N PHE A 156 6.95 -3.89 -3.41
CA PHE A 156 7.99 -4.24 -4.40
C PHE A 156 8.51 -3.00 -5.13
N GLY A 157 7.67 -1.98 -5.27
CA GLY A 157 8.03 -0.67 -5.79
C GLY A 157 9.01 0.11 -4.91
N LEU A 158 9.42 -0.36 -3.73
CA LEU A 158 10.43 0.32 -2.91
C LEU A 158 11.86 -0.15 -3.16
N LEU A 159 12.07 -1.21 -3.92
CA LEU A 159 13.41 -1.74 -4.19
C LEU A 159 14.23 -0.82 -5.13
N PRO A 160 15.56 -0.75 -5.01
CA PRO A 160 16.41 0.23 -5.74
C PRO A 160 16.51 0.03 -7.24
N GLN A 161 16.34 -1.20 -7.71
CA GLN A 161 16.76 -1.53 -9.05
C GLN A 161 15.72 -1.10 -10.09
N LYS A 162 16.09 -0.23 -11.04
CA LYS A 162 15.21 0.13 -12.18
C LYS A 162 14.73 -1.12 -12.94
N HIS A 163 15.62 -2.10 -13.11
CA HIS A 163 15.31 -3.41 -13.69
C HIS A 163 14.96 -4.48 -12.64
N LYS A 164 14.37 -4.08 -11.50
CA LYS A 164 13.94 -4.96 -10.40
C LYS A 164 13.18 -6.19 -10.90
N TYR A 165 12.29 -6.04 -11.87
CA TYR A 165 11.53 -7.19 -12.39
C TYR A 165 12.45 -8.26 -12.99
N SER A 166 13.46 -7.89 -13.80
CA SER A 166 14.41 -8.85 -14.38
C SER A 166 15.28 -9.55 -13.33
N ILE A 167 15.56 -8.87 -12.22
CA ILE A 167 16.39 -9.39 -11.13
C ILE A 167 15.60 -10.34 -10.23
N TYR A 168 14.38 -9.94 -9.87
CA TYR A 168 13.57 -10.66 -8.86
C TYR A 168 12.59 -11.66 -9.46
N HIS A 169 12.22 -11.55 -10.73
CA HIS A 169 11.33 -12.52 -11.37
C HIS A 169 11.91 -13.95 -11.37
N PRO A 170 13.20 -14.17 -11.71
CA PRO A 170 13.82 -15.49 -11.60
C PRO A 170 13.87 -16.04 -10.16
N LEU A 171 13.78 -15.17 -9.16
CA LEU A 171 13.81 -15.53 -7.74
C LEU A 171 12.43 -15.93 -7.18
N GLY A 172 11.36 -15.73 -7.97
CA GLY A 172 9.98 -15.90 -7.55
C GLY A 172 9.45 -14.64 -6.88
N ILE A 173 8.62 -13.87 -7.62
CA ILE A 173 8.09 -12.59 -7.14
C ILE A 173 7.32 -12.75 -5.81
N ASP A 174 6.56 -13.83 -5.65
CA ASP A 174 5.80 -14.08 -4.41
C ASP A 174 6.71 -14.18 -3.18
N LYS A 175 7.87 -14.84 -3.29
CA LYS A 175 8.86 -14.96 -2.22
C LYS A 175 9.48 -13.62 -1.88
N VAL A 176 9.81 -12.84 -2.90
CA VAL A 176 10.35 -11.48 -2.72
C VAL A 176 9.33 -10.57 -2.04
N VAL A 177 8.06 -10.64 -2.43
CA VAL A 177 6.98 -9.87 -1.77
C VAL A 177 6.82 -10.29 -0.31
N ALA A 178 6.92 -11.59 0.01
CA ALA A 178 6.90 -12.06 1.39
C ALA A 178 8.08 -11.53 2.21
N ASP A 179 9.30 -11.58 1.67
CA ASP A 179 10.52 -11.03 2.31
C ASP A 179 10.39 -9.52 2.59
N ILE A 180 9.81 -8.76 1.66
CA ILE A 180 9.52 -7.32 1.85
C ILE A 180 8.50 -7.11 2.96
N ALA A 181 7.42 -7.90 3.00
CA ALA A 181 6.38 -7.75 4.02
C ALA A 181 6.85 -8.06 5.44
N GLN A 182 7.96 -8.80 5.60
CA GLN A 182 8.61 -8.98 6.90
C GLN A 182 9.33 -7.73 7.39
N THR A 183 9.83 -6.88 6.47
CA THR A 183 10.69 -5.72 6.77
C THR A 183 9.97 -4.38 6.68
N VAL A 184 9.00 -4.24 5.77
CA VAL A 184 8.24 -3.01 5.55
C VAL A 184 6.79 -3.21 6.00
N ARG A 185 6.38 -2.44 7.01
CA ARG A 185 5.03 -2.51 7.59
C ARG A 185 4.34 -1.15 7.47
N PRO A 186 3.52 -0.93 6.42
CA PRO A 186 2.66 0.24 6.35
C PRO A 186 1.75 0.30 7.58
N HIS A 187 1.56 1.50 8.10
CA HIS A 187 0.69 1.75 9.25
C HIS A 187 -0.78 1.87 8.83
N LEU A 188 -1.01 2.22 7.56
CA LEU A 188 -2.32 2.30 6.94
C LEU A 188 -2.21 1.94 5.46
N ASN A 189 -3.14 1.14 4.97
CA ASN A 189 -3.31 0.80 3.57
C ASN A 189 -4.64 1.37 3.09
N ILE A 190 -4.62 2.12 1.98
CA ILE A 190 -5.80 2.68 1.32
C ILE A 190 -5.80 2.13 -0.11
N VAL A 191 -6.42 0.98 -0.31
CA VAL A 191 -6.41 0.24 -1.56
C VAL A 191 -7.50 0.75 -2.48
N ASP A 192 -7.11 1.34 -3.60
CA ASP A 192 -8.05 1.72 -4.65
C ASP A 192 -8.45 0.50 -5.49
N MET A 193 -9.75 0.20 -5.54
CA MET A 193 -10.34 -0.88 -6.35
C MET A 193 -11.09 -0.34 -7.59
N GLY A 194 -11.03 0.97 -7.87
CA GLY A 194 -11.79 1.64 -8.93
C GLY A 194 -13.05 2.30 -8.42
N ASN A 195 -14.09 1.51 -8.20
CA ASN A 195 -15.37 1.98 -7.69
C ASN A 195 -15.47 1.96 -6.15
N ARG A 196 -14.52 1.29 -5.49
CA ARG A 196 -14.47 1.09 -4.04
C ARG A 196 -13.06 1.33 -3.53
N VAL A 197 -12.96 1.56 -2.23
CA VAL A 197 -11.70 1.68 -1.50
C VAL A 197 -11.75 0.76 -0.29
N ILE A 198 -10.66 0.03 -0.09
CA ILE A 198 -10.47 -0.83 1.08
C ILE A 198 -9.44 -0.15 2.00
N ILE A 199 -9.79 0.05 3.26
CA ILE A 199 -8.96 0.73 4.24
C ILE A 199 -8.67 -0.23 5.40
N GLY A 200 -7.39 -0.40 5.75
CA GLY A 200 -6.98 -1.28 6.85
C GLY A 200 -5.53 -1.09 7.26
N SER A 201 -5.22 -1.40 8.53
CA SER A 201 -3.87 -1.26 9.09
C SER A 201 -2.98 -2.47 8.82
N ASP A 202 -3.55 -3.63 8.51
CA ASP A 202 -2.79 -4.83 8.19
C ASP A 202 -2.81 -5.17 6.69
N ILE A 203 -1.62 -5.26 6.10
CA ILE A 203 -1.40 -5.44 4.66
C ILE A 203 -1.95 -6.77 4.15
N LEU A 204 -1.86 -7.85 4.94
CA LEU A 204 -2.37 -9.16 4.57
C LEU A 204 -3.90 -9.15 4.55
N THR A 205 -4.54 -8.55 5.56
CA THR A 205 -6.01 -8.50 5.62
C THR A 205 -6.64 -7.67 4.50
N VAL A 206 -6.04 -6.53 4.11
CA VAL A 206 -6.57 -5.74 2.98
C VAL A 206 -6.42 -6.47 1.66
N ASP A 207 -5.35 -7.24 1.46
CA ASP A 207 -5.17 -8.07 0.27
C ASP A 207 -6.18 -9.21 0.22
N ILE A 208 -6.43 -9.90 1.35
CA ILE A 208 -7.47 -10.94 1.46
C ILE A 208 -8.85 -10.37 1.11
N VAL A 209 -9.17 -9.17 1.61
CA VAL A 209 -10.45 -8.51 1.29
C VAL A 209 -10.50 -8.10 -0.17
N ALA A 210 -9.40 -7.61 -0.77
CA ALA A 210 -9.33 -7.29 -2.19
C ALA A 210 -9.59 -8.52 -3.07
N CYS A 211 -9.06 -9.70 -2.70
CA CYS A 211 -9.35 -10.96 -3.40
C CYS A 211 -10.84 -11.25 -3.52
N LYS A 212 -11.61 -11.00 -2.45
CA LYS A 212 -13.07 -11.19 -2.45
C LYS A 212 -13.77 -10.38 -3.54
N PHE A 213 -13.34 -9.14 -3.77
CA PHE A 213 -13.94 -8.26 -4.77
C PHE A 213 -13.43 -8.50 -6.19
N ILE A 214 -12.21 -9.03 -6.34
CA ILE A 214 -11.65 -9.41 -7.64
C ILE A 214 -12.18 -10.79 -8.10
N GLY A 215 -12.65 -11.63 -7.17
CA GLY A 215 -13.06 -13.00 -7.46
C GLY A 215 -11.89 -14.00 -7.42
N LEU A 216 -10.87 -13.72 -6.62
CA LEU A 216 -9.74 -14.62 -6.38
C LEU A 216 -9.89 -15.34 -5.04
N ASP A 217 -9.43 -16.59 -4.98
CA ASP A 217 -9.27 -17.28 -3.71
C ASP A 217 -7.93 -16.88 -3.08
N PRO A 218 -7.92 -16.20 -1.91
CA PRO A 218 -6.68 -15.78 -1.26
C PRO A 218 -5.77 -16.97 -0.90
N LEU A 219 -6.32 -18.17 -0.72
CA LEU A 219 -5.52 -19.38 -0.44
C LEU A 219 -4.68 -19.83 -1.64
N LYS A 220 -5.01 -19.40 -2.86
CA LYS A 220 -4.25 -19.71 -4.08
C LYS A 220 -3.12 -18.71 -4.34
N ILE A 221 -3.03 -17.64 -3.55
CA ILE A 221 -2.03 -16.59 -3.76
C ILE A 221 -0.82 -16.88 -2.87
N GLU A 222 0.32 -17.14 -3.50
CA GLU A 222 1.50 -17.63 -2.80
C GLU A 222 2.07 -16.63 -1.79
N HIS A 223 2.26 -15.36 -2.16
CA HIS A 223 2.75 -14.37 -1.20
C HIS A 223 1.84 -14.19 0.01
N LEU A 224 0.51 -14.32 -0.12
CA LEU A 224 -0.39 -14.25 1.04
C LEU A 224 -0.19 -15.44 2.00
N ARG A 225 0.03 -16.64 1.45
CA ARG A 225 0.35 -17.83 2.23
C ARG A 225 1.70 -17.69 2.95
N LEU A 226 2.72 -17.20 2.25
CA LEU A 226 4.05 -16.98 2.83
C LEU A 226 4.01 -15.92 3.93
N ILE A 227 3.33 -14.80 3.72
CA ILE A 227 3.19 -13.74 4.75
C ILE A 227 2.47 -14.27 5.99
N ALA A 228 1.42 -15.07 5.84
CA ALA A 228 0.75 -15.69 6.98
C ALA A 228 1.68 -16.67 7.72
N HIS A 229 2.41 -17.51 6.98
CA HIS A 229 3.37 -18.45 7.53
C HIS A 229 4.49 -17.74 8.31
N ASP A 230 5.04 -16.64 7.79
CA ASP A 230 6.10 -15.86 8.42
C ASP A 230 5.66 -15.22 9.75
N ARG A 231 4.34 -15.03 9.93
CA ARG A 231 3.73 -14.56 11.17
C ARG A 231 3.36 -15.70 12.13
N GLY A 232 3.56 -16.96 11.73
CA GLY A 232 3.10 -18.13 12.48
C GLY A 232 1.59 -18.29 12.51
N GLU A 233 0.89 -17.73 11.53
CA GLU A 233 -0.57 -17.70 11.46
C GLU A 233 -1.11 -18.58 10.34
N ASN A 234 -2.32 -19.11 10.51
CA ASN A 234 -3.02 -19.85 9.47
C ASN A 234 -3.88 -18.90 8.62
N LEU A 235 -3.59 -18.82 7.31
CA LEU A 235 -4.24 -17.90 6.39
C LEU A 235 -5.77 -18.07 6.35
N GLU A 236 -6.27 -19.30 6.43
CA GLU A 236 -7.71 -19.58 6.43
C GLU A 236 -8.39 -19.08 7.70
N LYS A 237 -7.73 -19.23 8.86
CA LYS A 237 -8.20 -18.65 10.12
C LYS A 237 -8.21 -17.12 10.06
N ILE A 238 -7.18 -16.50 9.49
CA ILE A 238 -7.16 -15.04 9.28
C ILE A 238 -8.35 -14.63 8.42
N LYS A 239 -8.50 -15.23 7.24
CA LYS A 239 -9.59 -14.97 6.28
C LYS A 239 -10.96 -15.01 6.95
N ASN A 240 -11.21 -16.02 7.79
CA ASN A 240 -12.51 -16.21 8.46
C ASN A 240 -12.74 -15.23 9.63
N ASN A 241 -11.69 -14.61 10.16
CA ASN A 241 -11.75 -13.69 11.30
C ASN A 241 -11.70 -12.20 10.91
N ILE A 242 -11.68 -11.86 9.62
CA ILE A 242 -11.72 -10.46 9.17
C ILE A 242 -13.14 -9.90 9.33
N GLN A 243 -13.27 -8.84 10.11
CA GLN A 243 -14.51 -8.07 10.19
C GLN A 243 -14.52 -7.00 9.09
N ILE A 244 -15.31 -7.24 8.04
CA ILE A 244 -15.53 -6.25 6.98
C ILE A 244 -16.67 -5.32 7.41
N LYS A 245 -16.38 -4.02 7.51
CA LYS A 245 -17.37 -2.97 7.71
C LYS A 245 -17.61 -2.23 6.40
N THR A 246 -18.87 -1.92 6.12
CA THR A 246 -19.27 -1.18 4.92
C THR A 246 -20.17 -0.01 5.30
N LEU A 247 -20.00 1.15 4.67
CA LEU A 247 -21.00 2.22 4.75
C LEU A 247 -22.31 1.74 4.10
N LYS A 248 -23.43 1.91 4.83
CA LYS A 248 -24.74 1.28 4.55
C LYS A 248 -25.36 1.59 3.17
N GLU A 249 -24.78 2.46 2.36
CA GLU A 249 -25.33 2.86 1.06
C GLU A 249 -24.87 1.97 -0.12
N ASP A 250 -23.82 1.16 0.06
CA ASP A 250 -23.16 0.41 -1.04
C ASP A 250 -23.81 -0.95 -1.40
N LEU A 251 -24.86 -1.39 -0.70
CA LEU A 251 -25.56 -2.63 -1.03
C LEU A 251 -26.52 -2.51 -2.23
N LYS A 252 -26.75 -1.30 -2.76
CA LYS A 252 -27.74 -1.07 -3.84
C LYS A 252 -27.26 -1.39 -5.26
N TYR A 253 -25.99 -1.72 -5.47
CA TYR A 253 -25.43 -1.95 -6.81
C TYR A 253 -24.68 -3.28 -6.96
N SER A 254 -25.13 -4.32 -6.26
CA SER A 254 -24.62 -5.68 -6.43
C SER A 254 -25.70 -6.56 -7.08
N HIS A 255 -25.83 -6.43 -8.40
CA HIS A 255 -26.45 -7.42 -9.27
C HIS A 255 -25.45 -7.77 -10.37
#